data_AF-A0A6F8Z0P4-F1
#
_entry.id   AF-A0A6F8Z0P4-F1
#
_cell.length_a   1.000
_cell.length_b   1.000
_cell.length_c   1.000
_cell.angle_alpha   90.00
_cell.angle_beta   90.00
_cell.angle_gamma   90.00
#
_symmetry.space_group_name_H-M   'P 1'
#
loop_
_entity.id
_entity.type
_entity.pdbx_description
1 polymer ?
#
loop_
_entity_poly.entity_id
_entity_poly.type
_entity_poly.pdbx_seq_one_letter_code
_entity_poly.pdbx_strand_id
1 'polypeptide(L)' 'MLAFYARSRAAADRAIAEVGLEETGTAWFGEAVTMRWALIHMIEETARHTGHMDILREAVDGTTGDHRD' A
#
# COMPACT_ATOMS: atom_id res chain seq x y z
N MET A 1 7.73 -5.23 15.03
CA MET A 1 7.38 -4.72 13.69
C MET A 1 6.67 -5.77 12.83
N LEU A 2 7.27 -6.93 12.53
CA LEU A 2 6.63 -7.98 11.70
C LEU A 2 5.25 -8.45 12.23
N ALA A 3 5.12 -8.70 13.53
CA ALA A 3 3.84 -9.10 14.11
C ALA A 3 2.75 -8.02 14.01
N PHE A 4 3.14 -6.74 14.04
CA PHE A 4 2.20 -5.63 13.82
C PHE A 4 1.75 -5.61 12.36
N TYR A 5 2.69 -5.69 11.42
CA TYR A 5 2.40 -5.73 10.00
C TYR A 5 1.47 -6.90 9.61
N ALA A 6 1.73 -8.10 10.15
CA ALA A 6 0.88 -9.26 9.93
C ALA A 6 -0.56 -9.03 10.42
N ARG A 7 -0.74 -8.40 11.59
CA ARG A 7 -2.09 -8.06 12.08
C ARG A 7 -2.78 -7.01 11.21
N SER A 8 -2.06 -5.97 10.79
CA SER A 8 -2.61 -4.95 9.91
C SER A 8 -3.05 -5.54 8.57
N ARG A 9 -2.25 -6.44 7.99
CA ARG A 9 -2.61 -7.14 6.76
C ARG A 9 -3.85 -8.01 6.95
N ALA A 10 -3.92 -8.81 8.02
CA ALA A 10 -5.10 -9.62 8.30
C ALA A 10 -6.37 -8.78 8.52
N ALA A 11 -6.25 -7.57 9.07
CA ALA A 11 -7.37 -6.63 9.17
C ALA A 11 -7.79 -6.06 7.80
N ALA A 12 -6.82 -5.70 6.96
CA ALA A 12 -7.08 -5.27 5.59
C ALA A 12 -7.73 -6.39 4.75
N ASP A 13 -7.24 -7.62 4.85
CA ASP A 13 -7.79 -8.79 4.15
C ASP A 13 -9.27 -9.00 4.50
N ARG A 14 -9.66 -8.85 5.77
CA ARG A 14 -11.06 -8.89 6.19
C ARG A 14 -11.88 -7.75 5.59
N ALA A 15 -11.39 -6.51 5.68
CA ALA A 15 -12.10 -5.35 5.12
C ALA A 15 -12.33 -5.48 3.61
N ILE A 16 -11.34 -6.00 2.87
CA ILE A 16 -11.44 -6.26 1.43
C ILE A 16 -12.49 -7.33 1.11
N ALA A 17 -12.63 -8.33 1.97
CA ALA A 17 -13.62 -9.40 1.79
C ALA A 17 -15.04 -8.97 2.17
N GLU A 18 -15.19 -8.04 3.12
CA GLU A 18 -16.47 -7.75 3.77
C GLU A 18 -17.11 -6.42 3.32
N VAL A 19 -16.32 -5.43 2.85
CA VAL A 19 -16.83 -4.08 2.53
C VAL A 19 -17.05 -3.90 1.04
N GLY A 20 -18.25 -3.49 0.64
CA GLY A 20 -18.58 -3.18 -0.74
C GLY A 20 -17.78 -1.98 -1.29
N LEU A 21 -17.48 -2.00 -2.60
CA LEU A 21 -16.64 -0.96 -3.22
C LEU A 21 -17.17 0.47 -3.11
N GLU A 22 -18.49 0.64 -3.03
CA GLU A 22 -19.15 1.96 -2.88
C GLU A 22 -19.52 2.28 -1.43
N GLU A 23 -19.28 1.37 -0.47
CA GLU A 23 -19.46 1.67 0.95
C GLU A 23 -18.42 2.67 1.39
N THR A 24 -18.85 3.61 2.25
CA THR A 24 -18.03 4.71 2.74
C THR A 24 -17.53 4.45 4.15
N GLY A 25 -16.28 4.85 4.41
CA GLY A 25 -15.67 4.92 5.72
C GLY A 25 -15.00 6.28 5.93
N THR A 26 -14.48 6.52 7.13
CA THR A 26 -13.73 7.74 7.44
C THR A 26 -12.24 7.49 7.26
N ALA A 27 -11.60 8.26 6.38
CA ALA A 27 -10.15 8.22 6.19
C ALA A 27 -9.39 8.80 7.38
N TRP A 28 -8.08 8.58 7.45
CA TRP A 28 -7.23 9.08 8.54
C TRP A 28 -7.17 10.62 8.62
N PHE A 29 -7.52 11.31 7.54
CA PHE A 29 -7.62 12.78 7.47
C PHE A 29 -9.06 13.29 7.68
N GLY A 30 -9.99 12.43 8.10
CA GLY A 30 -11.32 12.81 8.56
C GLY A 30 -12.41 12.89 7.48
N GLU A 31 -12.06 12.73 6.20
CA GLU A 31 -13.05 12.75 5.12
C GLU A 31 -13.69 11.37 4.87
N ALA A 32 -14.91 11.39 4.32
CA ALA A 32 -15.58 10.18 3.86
C ALA A 32 -14.99 9.72 2.53
N VAL A 33 -14.57 8.47 2.46
CA VAL A 33 -14.01 7.85 1.24
C VAL A 33 -14.65 6.49 1.01
N THR A 34 -14.76 6.08 -0.26
CA THR A 34 -15.26 4.74 -0.60
C THR A 34 -14.17 3.69 -0.43
N MET A 35 -14.55 2.42 -0.25
CA MET A 35 -13.59 1.31 -0.27
C MET A 35 -12.81 1.25 -1.59
N ARG A 36 -13.46 1.58 -2.72
CA ARG A 36 -12.78 1.75 -4.01
C ARG A 36 -11.66 2.78 -3.95
N TRP A 37 -11.92 3.96 -3.38
CA TRP A 37 -10.91 5.00 -3.21
C TRP A 37 -9.75 4.49 -2.34
N ALA A 38 -10.05 3.83 -1.22
CA ALA A 38 -9.03 3.30 -0.32
C ALA A 38 -8.12 2.29 -1.02
N LEU A 39 -8.67 1.39 -1.84
CA LEU A 39 -7.88 0.42 -2.61
C LEU A 39 -6.96 1.08 -3.63
N ILE A 40 -7.47 2.05 -4.40
CA ILE A 40 -6.67 2.79 -5.39
C ILE A 40 -5.55 3.55 -4.68
N HIS A 41 -5.87 4.21 -3.56
CA HIS A 41 -4.88 4.92 -2.77
C HIS A 41 -3.78 3.97 -2.25
N MET A 42 -4.13 2.78 -1.77
CA MET A 42 -3.13 1.80 -1.32
C MET A 42 -2.24 1.29 -2.46
N ILE A 43 -2.75 1.21 -3.70
CA ILE A 43 -1.94 0.87 -4.88
C ILE A 43 -0.92 1.98 -5.16
N GLU A 44 -1.36 3.24 -5.17
CA GLU A 44 -0.49 4.41 -5.35
C GLU A 44 0.60 4.45 -4.28
N GLU A 45 0.22 4.30 -3.02
CA GLU A 45 1.15 4.36 -1.89
C GLU A 45 2.18 3.21 -1.94
N THR A 46 1.75 2.02 -2.35
CA THR A 46 2.64 0.87 -2.52
C THR A 46 3.63 1.10 -3.66
N ALA A 47 3.18 1.68 -4.78
CA ALA A 47 4.06 2.02 -5.89
C ALA A 47 5.10 3.08 -5.50
N ARG A 48 4.68 4.14 -4.79
CA ARG A 48 5.56 5.19 -4.27
C ARG A 48 6.65 4.62 -3.36
N HIS A 49 6.29 3.76 -2.41
CA HIS A 49 7.26 3.12 -1.54
C HIS A 49 8.18 2.16 -2.26
N THR A 50 7.67 1.38 -3.21
CA THR A 50 8.50 0.49 -4.03
C THR A 50 9.55 1.28 -4.81
N GLY A 51 9.18 2.41 -5.41
CA GLY A 51 10.14 3.30 -6.08
C GLY A 51 11.21 3.85 -5.15
N HIS A 52 10.85 4.25 -3.92
CA HIS A 52 11.85 4.69 -2.94
C HIS A 52 12.78 3.55 -2.49
N MET A 53 12.23 2.35 -2.29
CA MET A 53 13.02 1.17 -1.93
C MET A 53 13.96 0.76 -3.05
N ASP A 54 13.56 0.96 -4.31
CA ASP A 54 14.40 0.72 -5.47
C ASP A 54 15.60 1.66 -5.47
N ILE A 55 15.40 2.98 -5.31
CA ILE A 55 16.51 3.95 -5.18
C ILE A 55 17.48 3.58 -4.05
N LEU A 56 16.96 3.15 -2.89
CA LEU A 56 17.81 2.72 -1.77
C LEU A 56 18.58 1.44 -2.10
N ARG A 57 17.94 0.48 -2.78
CA ARG A 57 18.59 -0.74 -3.27
C ARG A 57 19.73 -0.38 -4.23
N GLU A 58 19.47 0.45 -5.25
CA GLU A 58 20.46 0.90 -6.23
C GLU A 58 21.66 1.59 -5.56
N ALA A 59 21.41 2.41 -4.54
CA ALA A 59 22.47 3.08 -3.78
C ALA A 59 23.34 2.09 -2.97
N VAL A 60 22.79 0.96 -2.55
CA VAL A 60 23.48 -0.06 -1.76
C VAL A 60 24.23 -1.05 -2.65
N ASP A 61 23.65 -1.47 -3.78
CA ASP A 61 24.22 -2.49 -4.66
C ASP A 61 24.98 -1.93 -5.88
N GLY A 62 24.85 -0.63 -6.17
CA GLY A 62 25.52 0.07 -7.27
C GLY A 62 24.95 -0.22 -8.66
N THR A 63 23.79 -0.90 -8.74
CA THR A 63 23.11 -1.23 -10.00
C THR A 63 21.88 -0.34 -10.19
N THR A 64 21.55 0.05 -11.43
CA THR A 64 20.39 0.90 -11.73
C THR A 64 19.31 0.13 -12.47
N GLY A 65 18.05 0.34 -12.10
CA GLY A 65 16.87 -0.30 -12.66
C GLY A 65 16.70 -1.78 -12.29
N ASP A 66 15.62 -2.37 -12.79
CA ASP A 66 15.34 -3.83 -12.78
C ASP A 66 15.69 -4.48 -14.13
N HIS A 67 16.01 -3.67 -15.14
CA HIS A 67 16.48 -4.18 -16.41
C HIS A 67 17.90 -4.72 -16.24
N ARG A 68 17.99 -6.04 -16.13
CA ARG A 68 19.20 -6.76 -16.50
C ARG A 68 19.31 -6.68 -18.03
N ASP A 69 19.76 -5.51 -18.52
CA ASP A 69 20.58 -5.24 -19.72
C ASP A 69 20.60 -3.73 -20.03
#